data_AF-A0A2R6LC46-F1
#
_entry.id   AF-A0A2R6LC46-F1
#
_cell.length_a   1.000
_cell.length_b   1.000
_cell.length_c   1.000
_cell.angle_alpha   90.00
_cell.angle_beta   90.00
_cell.angle_gamma   90.00
#
_symmetry.space_group_name_H-M   'P 1'
#
loop_
_entity.id
_entity.type
_entity.pdbx_description
1 polymer ?
#
loop_
_entity_poly.entity_id
_entity_poly.type
_entity_poly.pdbx_seq_one_letter_code
_entity_poly.pdbx_strand_id
1 'polypeptide(L)' 'ACGEPFDSAFIAADTSLVGLMLEMKVFNAESAEHAQRIAKSDIGGALRDVPLKVIDTVEFDDDSEGSDE' A
#
# COMPACT_ATOMS: atom_id res chain seq x y z
N ALA A 1 -9.20 8.17 16.92
CA ALA A 1 -8.62 8.82 18.11
C ALA A 1 -7.45 7.98 18.62
N CYS A 2 -6.42 8.58 19.24
CA CYS A 2 -5.35 7.81 19.88
C CYS A 2 -5.91 7.09 21.10
N GLY A 3 -6.09 5.76 21.02
CA GLY A 3 -6.53 4.90 22.13
C GLY A 3 -7.79 4.07 21.87
N GLU A 4 -8.51 4.31 20.78
CA GLU A 4 -9.50 3.34 20.30
C GLU A 4 -8.77 2.30 19.46
N PRO A 5 -8.94 0.98 19.73
CA PRO A 5 -8.37 -0.04 18.87
C PRO A 5 -8.93 0.17 17.47
N PHE A 6 -8.05 0.45 16.52
CA PHE A 6 -8.38 0.31 15.12
C PHE A 6 -8.87 -1.13 14.92
N ASP A 7 -9.99 -1.36 14.23
CA ASP A 7 -10.47 -2.72 13.91
C ASP A 7 -9.42 -3.55 13.13
N SER A 8 -8.38 -2.90 12.59
CA SER A 8 -7.24 -3.50 11.94
C SER A 8 -6.06 -3.84 12.87
N ALA A 9 -6.19 -3.65 14.18
CA ALA A 9 -5.15 -3.88 15.17
C ALA A 9 -5.61 -4.87 16.26
N PHE A 10 -4.93 -6.03 16.36
CA PHE A 10 -5.13 -7.00 17.42
C PHE A 10 -4.02 -6.89 18.45
N ILE A 11 -4.36 -6.74 19.74
CA ILE A 11 -3.39 -6.58 20.83
C ILE A 11 -3.31 -7.88 21.64
N ALA A 12 -2.11 -8.44 21.77
CA ALA A 12 -1.82 -9.60 22.62
C ALA A 12 -0.48 -9.42 23.35
N ALA A 13 -0.48 -9.63 24.67
CA ALA A 13 0.71 -9.53 25.51
C ALA A 13 1.53 -8.24 25.24
N ASP A 14 0.86 -7.09 25.31
CA ASP A 14 1.43 -5.76 25.06
C ASP A 14 2.05 -5.56 23.66
N THR A 15 1.78 -6.48 22.73
CA THR A 15 2.21 -6.43 21.34
C THR A 15 1.00 -6.25 20.43
N SER A 16 1.09 -5.36 19.45
CA SER A 16 0.01 -5.13 18.47
C SER A 16 0.35 -5.73 17.12
N LEU A 17 -0.56 -6.52 16.56
CA LEU A 17 -0.57 -6.93 15.17
C LEU A 17 -1.45 -5.97 14.38
N VAL A 18 -0.87 -5.25 13.41
CA VAL A 18 -1.59 -4.26 12.62
C VAL A 18 -1.57 -4.66 11.15
N GLY A 19 -2.74 -4.71 10.52
CA GLY A 19 -2.87 -4.83 9.08
C GLY A 19 -2.74 -3.47 8.40
N LEU A 20 -1.88 -3.37 7.38
CA LEU A 20 -1.69 -2.16 6.58
C LEU A 20 -2.14 -2.41 5.14
N MET A 21 -2.90 -1.47 4.58
CA MET A 21 -3.23 -1.39 3.16
C MET A 21 -2.66 -0.08 2.63
N LEU A 22 -1.90 -0.18 1.54
CA LEU A 22 -1.16 0.93 0.96
C LEU A 22 -1.52 1.05 -0.51
N GLU A 23 -1.78 2.27 -0.96
CA GLU A 23 -2.04 2.61 -2.36
C GLU A 23 -0.91 3.50 -2.89
N MET A 24 -0.52 3.29 -4.14
CA MET A 24 0.52 4.07 -4.81
C MET A 24 0.19 4.20 -6.30
N LYS A 25 0.21 5.43 -6.82
CA LYS A 25 0.15 5.71 -8.25
C LYS A 25 1.55 5.56 -8.84
N VAL A 26 1.69 4.70 -9.85
CA VAL A 26 2.97 4.48 -10.55
C VAL A 26 2.86 5.05 -11.95
N PHE A 27 3.68 6.06 -12.23
CA PHE A 27 3.75 6.71 -13.53
C PHE A 27 4.88 6.11 -14.37
N ASN A 28 4.77 6.24 -15.70
CA ASN A 28 5.79 5.78 -16.66
C ASN A 28 6.10 4.27 -16.58
N ALA A 29 5.11 3.43 -16.28
CA ALA A 29 5.25 1.98 -16.31
C ALA A 29 4.97 1.43 -17.72
N GLU A 30 5.73 0.42 -18.14
CA GLU A 30 5.59 -0.23 -19.46
C GLU A 30 4.53 -1.35 -19.46
N SER A 31 4.21 -1.88 -18.29
CA SER A 31 3.15 -2.88 -18.08
C SER A 31 2.70 -2.89 -16.62
N ALA A 32 1.58 -3.54 -16.33
CA ALA A 32 1.11 -3.76 -14.96
C ALA A 32 2.16 -4.49 -14.09
N GLU A 33 2.86 -5.50 -14.62
CA GLU A 33 3.95 -6.16 -13.89
C GLU A 33 5.12 -5.21 -13.59
N HIS A 34 5.45 -4.30 -14.52
CA HIS A 34 6.49 -3.30 -14.28
C HIS A 34 6.05 -2.35 -13.16
N ALA A 35 4.80 -1.87 -13.19
CA ALA A 35 4.23 -1.01 -12.15
C ALA A 35 4.27 -1.70 -10.76
N GLN A 36 3.84 -2.96 -10.68
CA GLN A 36 3.89 -3.74 -9.45
C GLN A 36 5.30 -3.90 -8.90
N ARG A 37 6.30 -4.08 -9.78
CA ARG A 37 7.71 -4.22 -9.38
C ARG A 37 8.28 -2.91 -8.85
N ILE A 38 7.91 -1.78 -9.45
CA ILE A 38 8.25 -0.43 -8.96
C ILE A 38 7.63 -0.22 -7.58
N ALA A 39 6.32 -0.43 -7.42
CA ALA A 39 5.62 -0.25 -6.15
C ALA A 39 6.19 -1.13 -5.04
N LYS A 40 6.47 -2.41 -5.32
CA LYS A 40 7.13 -3.31 -4.36
C LYS A 40 8.54 -2.85 -3.99
N SER A 41 9.30 -2.34 -4.95
CA SER A 41 10.67 -1.88 -4.70
C SER A 41 10.68 -0.65 -3.81
N ASP A 42 9.78 0.30 -4.04
CA ASP A 42 9.72 1.55 -3.29
C ASP A 42 9.20 1.33 -1.86
N ILE A 43 8.01 0.72 -1.75
CA ILE A 43 7.39 0.42 -0.45
C ILE A 43 8.21 -0.62 0.33
N GLY A 44 8.68 -1.69 -0.33
CA GLY A 44 9.48 -2.74 0.29
C GLY A 44 10.86 -2.26 0.74
N GLY A 45 11.44 -1.27 0.05
CA GLY A 45 12.68 -0.63 0.47
C GLY A 45 12.54 0.10 1.82
N ALA A 46 11.38 0.70 2.06
CA ALA A 46 11.02 1.34 3.33
C ALA A 46 10.58 0.33 4.42
N LEU A 47 9.87 -0.74 4.03
CA LEU A 47 9.29 -1.74 4.92
C LEU A 47 10.04 -3.08 4.86
N ARG A 48 11.35 -3.05 5.15
CA ARG A 48 12.29 -4.18 4.90
C ARG A 48 11.90 -5.50 5.56
N ASP A 49 11.30 -5.45 6.75
CA ASP A 49 10.94 -6.63 7.53
C ASP A 49 9.41 -6.90 7.54
N VAL A 50 8.67 -6.30 6.61
CA VAL A 50 7.23 -6.49 6.49
C VAL A 50 6.93 -7.22 5.18
N PRO A 51 6.27 -8.40 5.22
CA PRO A 51 5.89 -9.10 4.00
C PRO A 51 4.82 -8.30 3.25
N LEU A 52 5.10 -7.96 1.99
CA LEU A 52 4.18 -7.21 1.13
C LEU A 52 3.53 -8.11 0.08
N LYS A 53 2.24 -7.90 -0.16
CA LYS A 53 1.47 -8.56 -1.21
C LYS A 53 0.73 -7.51 -2.03
N VAL A 54 0.88 -7.56 -3.34
CA VAL A 54 0.03 -6.78 -4.25
C VAL A 54 -1.35 -7.41 -4.24
N ILE A 55 -2.36 -6.61 -3.92
CA ILE A 55 -3.76 -7.02 -3.81
C ILE A 55 -4.56 -6.62 -5.04
N ASP A 56 -4.25 -5.49 -5.66
CA ASP A 56 -4.91 -4.99 -6.86
C ASP A 56 -3.95 -4.12 -7.70
N THR A 57 -4.23 -3.96 -8.98
CA THR A 57 -3.51 -3.06 -9.89
C THR A 57 -4.48 -2.56 -10.95
N VAL A 58 -4.68 -1.25 -10.99
CA VAL A 58 -5.62 -0.59 -11.89
C VAL A 58 -4.85 0.39 -12.76
N GLU A 59 -4.98 0.26 -14.08
CA GLU A 59 -4.48 1.27 -15.02
C GLU A 59 -5.39 2.50 -14.96
N PHE A 60 -4.79 3.68 -14.91
CA PHE A 60 -5.50 4.95 -14.89
C PHE A 60 -4.99 5.84 -16.03
N ASP A 61 -5.91 6.54 -16.69
CA ASP A 61 -5.56 7.50 -17.74
C ASP A 61 -4.99 8.77 -17.09
N ASP A 62 -3.85 9.22 -17.63
CA ASP A 62 -3.10 10.40 -17.15
C ASP A 62 -3.89 11.73 -17.29
N ASP A 63 -4.96 11.73 -18.09
CA ASP A 63 -5.85 12.88 -18.31
C ASP A 63 -6.87 13.10 -17.16
N SER A 64 -6.86 12.26 -16.12
CA SER A 64 -7.73 12.39 -14.95
C SER A 64 -7.06 13.25 -13.86
N GLU A 65 -6.78 14.51 -14.18
CA GLU A 65 -6.42 15.51 -13.17
C GLU A 65 -7.62 15.74 -12.23
N GLY A 66 -7.54 15.21 -11.01
CA GLY A 66 -8.33 15.65 -9.86
C GLY A 66 -9.76 15.14 -9.78
N SER A 67 -9.96 14.01 -9.10
CA SER A 67 -11.18 13.73 -8.34
C SER A 67 -10.82 12.79 -7.18
N ASP A 68 -9.94 13.28 -6.29
CA ASP A 68 -9.90 12.77 -4.93
C ASP A 68 -11.11 13.37 -4.20
N GLU A 69 -12.16 12.56 -3.99
CA GLU A 69 -13.24 12.81 -3.04
C GLU A 69 -13.42 11.59 -2.14
#